data_AF-A0A2T4S1U7-F1
#
_entry.id   AF-A0A2T4S1U7-F1
#
_cell.length_a   1.000
_cell.length_b   1.000
_cell.length_c   1.000
_cell.angle_alpha   90.00
_cell.angle_beta   90.00
_cell.angle_gamma   90.00
#
_symmetry.space_group_name_H-M   'P 1'
#
loop_
_entity.id
_entity.type
_entity.pdbx_description
1 polymer ?
#
loop_
_entity_poly.entity_id
_entity_poly.type
_entity_poly.pdbx_seq_one_letter_code
_entity_poly.pdbx_strand_id
1 'polypeptide(L)'
;NHTIAFRADIDALPIDEENDIDFKSSKANVMHACGHDGHTTALLLFVRRCKALFDKGELPQNVVFIFQPAEETGAGANRLIKAGAFDHHPIEAVFGIHVMPFNDEGTVTIMNEEITASATEYRFFLKGQSSHVANKEQGRSCG
;
A
#
# COMPACT_ATOMS: atom_id res chain seq x y z
N ASN A 1 7.06 13.82 25.45
CA ASN A 1 7.74 13.09 24.36
C ASN A 1 6.78 12.90 23.21
N HIS A 2 6.80 13.82 22.26
CA HIS A 2 5.99 13.76 21.05
C HIS A 2 6.56 12.68 20.12
N THR A 3 5.71 11.86 19.51
CA THR A 3 6.11 10.85 18.52
C THR A 3 5.38 11.08 17.21
N ILE A 4 6.13 11.16 16.11
CA ILE A 4 5.56 11.28 14.77
C ILE A 4 5.85 9.99 14.00
N ALA A 5 4.84 9.47 13.30
CA ALA A 5 4.97 8.32 12.45
C ALA A 5 5.04 8.71 10.96
N PHE A 6 5.81 7.95 10.19
CA PHE A 6 5.92 8.08 8.74
C PHE A 6 5.66 6.72 8.10
N ARG A 7 4.75 6.66 7.12
CA ARG A 7 4.24 5.43 6.54
C ARG A 7 4.55 5.34 5.04
N ALA A 8 4.97 4.15 4.61
CA ALA A 8 5.05 3.73 3.21
C ALA A 8 4.42 2.34 3.08
N ASP A 9 3.62 2.14 2.05
CA ASP A 9 3.20 0.82 1.56
C ASP A 9 4.36 0.12 0.84
N ILE A 10 4.31 -1.22 0.84
CA ILE A 10 5.42 -2.05 0.34
C ILE A 10 4.99 -3.17 -0.62
N ASP A 11 3.68 -3.38 -0.82
CA ASP A 11 3.17 -4.45 -1.68
C ASP A 11 3.21 -4.08 -3.17
N ALA A 12 3.26 -5.12 -4.02
CA ALA A 12 3.18 -5.01 -5.46
C ALA A 12 1.83 -5.54 -5.97
N LEU A 13 1.57 -5.39 -7.26
CA LEU A 13 0.34 -5.83 -7.91
C LEU A 13 0.58 -7.08 -8.78
N PRO A 14 -0.46 -7.93 -8.97
CA PRO A 14 -0.40 -9.11 -9.84
C PRO A 14 -0.53 -8.70 -11.31
N ILE A 15 0.48 -8.01 -11.82
CA ILE A 15 0.56 -7.45 -13.17
C ILE A 15 1.88 -7.88 -13.79
N ASP A 16 1.85 -8.33 -15.04
CA ASP A 16 3.05 -8.53 -15.84
C ASP A 16 3.63 -7.17 -16.25
N GLU A 17 4.86 -6.88 -15.83
CA GLU A 17 5.52 -5.63 -16.19
C GLU A 17 5.85 -5.61 -17.69
N GLU A 18 5.34 -4.63 -18.42
CA GLU A 18 5.56 -4.48 -19.87
C GLU A 18 6.72 -3.54 -20.21
N ASN A 19 7.23 -2.79 -19.23
CA ASN A 19 8.34 -1.85 -19.43
C ASN A 19 9.60 -2.57 -19.96
N ASP A 20 10.38 -1.85 -20.75
CA ASP A 20 11.72 -2.25 -21.22
C ASP A 20 12.76 -1.37 -20.52
N ILE A 21 13.14 -1.77 -19.30
CA ILE A 21 14.02 -1.04 -18.41
C ILE A 21 14.97 -2.01 -17.68
N ASP A 22 16.16 -1.53 -17.33
CA ASP A 22 17.24 -2.38 -16.75
C ASP A 22 16.89 -2.98 -15.38
N PHE A 23 15.95 -2.37 -14.65
CA PHE A 23 15.55 -2.78 -13.29
C PHE A 23 14.12 -3.36 -13.24
N LYS A 24 13.62 -3.83 -14.39
CA LYS A 24 12.34 -4.51 -14.51
C LYS A 24 12.20 -5.64 -13.49
N SER A 25 10.99 -5.87 -13.00
CA SER A 25 10.68 -7.02 -12.15
C SER A 25 11.18 -8.33 -12.76
N SER A 26 11.96 -9.07 -11.97
CA SER A 26 12.43 -10.41 -12.33
C SER A 26 11.39 -11.50 -12.02
N LYS A 27 10.20 -11.13 -11.53
CA LYS A 27 9.12 -12.05 -11.14
C LYS A 27 7.95 -11.86 -12.09
N ALA A 28 7.59 -12.93 -12.80
CA ALA A 28 6.40 -12.94 -13.65
C ALA A 28 5.15 -12.59 -12.84
N ASN A 29 4.26 -11.82 -13.45
CA ASN A 29 3.00 -11.34 -12.89
C ASN A 29 3.16 -10.62 -11.54
N VAL A 30 4.26 -9.88 -11.35
CA VAL A 30 4.49 -9.02 -10.18
C VAL A 30 5.15 -7.72 -10.64
N MET A 31 4.48 -6.60 -10.44
CA MET A 31 4.97 -5.25 -10.79
C MET A 31 4.60 -4.25 -9.70
N HIS A 32 5.51 -3.34 -9.35
CA HIS A 32 5.19 -2.16 -8.53
C HIS A 32 4.51 -1.07 -9.37
N ALA A 33 3.34 -1.38 -9.92
CA ALA A 33 2.61 -0.47 -10.81
C ALA A 33 1.98 0.74 -10.08
N CYS A 34 2.00 0.76 -8.75
CA CYS A 34 1.48 1.85 -7.90
C CYS A 34 2.60 2.70 -7.25
N GLY A 35 3.88 2.41 -7.52
CA GLY A 35 5.01 3.18 -7.00
C GLY A 35 5.39 2.92 -5.54
N HIS A 36 4.89 1.83 -4.93
CA HIS A 36 5.20 1.45 -3.54
C HIS A 36 6.69 1.17 -3.29
N ASP A 37 7.44 0.77 -4.32
CA ASP A 37 8.90 0.72 -4.33
C ASP A 37 9.55 2.11 -4.14
N GLY A 38 9.01 3.11 -4.83
CA GLY A 38 9.37 4.52 -4.66
C GLY A 38 9.06 5.03 -3.25
N HIS A 39 7.87 4.73 -2.72
CA HIS A 39 7.46 5.12 -1.35
C HIS A 39 8.40 4.50 -0.31
N THR A 40 8.67 3.21 -0.44
CA THR A 40 9.58 2.45 0.42
C THR A 40 10.98 3.05 0.40
N THR A 41 11.50 3.35 -0.79
CA THR A 41 12.83 3.94 -0.97
C THR A 41 12.92 5.32 -0.33
N ALA A 42 11.93 6.18 -0.55
CA ALA A 42 11.86 7.51 0.05
C ALA A 42 11.86 7.43 1.58
N LEU A 43 11.05 6.54 2.16
CA LEU A 43 11.00 6.35 3.62
C LEU A 43 12.32 5.82 4.17
N LEU A 44 12.98 4.87 3.49
CA LEU A 44 14.29 4.36 3.90
C LEU A 44 15.37 5.45 3.88
N LEU A 45 15.37 6.33 2.88
CA LEU A 45 16.28 7.48 2.85
C LEU A 45 16.02 8.43 4.02
N PHE A 46 14.76 8.65 4.37
CA PHE A 46 14.39 9.46 5.53
C PHE A 46 14.81 8.80 6.86
N VAL A 47 14.62 7.48 7.01
CA VAL A 47 15.13 6.69 8.15
C VAL A 47 16.63 6.91 8.32
N ARG A 48 17.42 6.82 7.23
CA ARG A 48 18.86 7.06 7.26
C ARG A 48 19.20 8.47 7.75
N ARG A 49 18.45 9.48 7.31
CA ARG A 49 18.63 10.87 7.75
C ARG A 49 18.31 11.03 9.24
N CYS A 50 17.18 10.50 9.70
CA CYS A 50 16.78 10.53 11.11
C CYS A 50 17.78 9.80 12.00
N LYS A 51 18.28 8.63 11.58
CA LYS A 51 19.32 7.89 12.29
C LYS A 51 20.60 8.71 12.45
N ALA A 52 21.04 9.39 11.38
CA ALA A 52 22.21 10.25 11.45
C ALA A 52 22.04 11.46 12.40
N LEU A 53 20.82 11.99 12.53
CA LEU A 53 20.51 13.03 13.52
C LEU A 53 20.44 12.46 14.94
N PHE A 54 19.85 11.27 15.09
CA PHE A 54 19.77 10.58 16.38
C PHE A 54 21.15 10.28 16.96
N ASP A 55 22.08 9.79 16.13
CA ASP A 55 23.45 9.47 16.54
C ASP A 55 24.23 10.70 17.04
N LYS A 56 23.81 11.90 16.63
CA LYS A 56 24.37 13.18 17.08
C LYS A 56 23.62 13.80 18.27
N GLY A 57 22.50 13.19 18.70
CA GLY A 57 21.59 13.80 19.66
C GLY A 57 20.82 15.01 19.11
N GLU A 58 20.76 15.17 17.79
CA GLU A 58 20.12 16.29 17.09
C GLU A 58 18.68 15.97 16.65
N LEU A 59 18.22 14.74 16.85
CA LEU A 59 16.87 14.35 16.48
C LEU A 59 15.87 14.97 17.48
N PRO A 60 14.94 15.84 17.03
CA PRO A 60 14.15 16.68 17.93
C PRO A 60 13.06 15.91 18.69
N GLN A 61 12.63 14.76 18.18
CA GLN A 61 11.51 13.98 18.73
C GLN A 61 11.60 12.52 18.32
N ASN A 62 10.79 11.67 18.95
CA ASN A 62 10.70 10.27 18.59
C ASN A 62 10.05 10.11 17.21
N VAL A 63 10.53 9.13 16.45
CA VAL A 63 9.99 8.82 15.12
C VAL A 63 9.68 7.34 15.03
N VAL A 64 8.52 7.01 14.48
CA VAL A 64 8.12 5.64 14.12
C VAL A 64 8.06 5.54 12.60
N PHE A 65 8.63 4.48 12.05
CA PHE A 65 8.60 4.21 10.62
C PHE A 65 7.73 2.99 10.36
N ILE A 66 6.73 3.14 9.50
CA ILE A 66 5.72 2.12 9.21
C ILE A 66 5.90 1.67 7.77
N PHE A 67 6.34 0.43 7.59
CA PHE A 67 6.36 -0.26 6.30
C PHE A 67 5.15 -1.17 6.23
N GLN A 68 4.06 -0.67 5.62
CA GLN A 68 2.76 -1.32 5.61
C GLN A 68 2.65 -2.34 4.46
N PRO A 69 2.44 -3.63 4.73
CA PRO A 69 2.13 -4.59 3.68
C PRO A 69 0.66 -4.50 3.26
N ALA A 70 0.34 -5.02 2.06
CA ALA A 70 -1.02 -5.35 1.65
C ALA A 70 -2.01 -4.17 1.70
N GLU A 71 -1.58 -3.02 1.17
CA GLU A 71 -2.42 -1.86 0.91
C GLU A 71 -3.51 -2.20 -0.11
N GLU A 72 -3.13 -2.83 -1.22
CA GLU A 72 -3.97 -2.94 -2.43
C GLU A 72 -5.23 -3.81 -2.22
N THR A 73 -5.10 -4.91 -1.47
CA THR A 73 -6.19 -5.89 -1.33
C THR A 73 -6.29 -6.55 0.05
N GLY A 74 -5.40 -6.22 0.98
CA GLY A 74 -5.26 -6.95 2.25
C GLY A 74 -5.78 -6.24 3.49
N ALA A 75 -6.14 -4.96 3.37
CA ALA A 75 -6.41 -4.08 4.51
C ALA A 75 -5.26 -4.07 5.52
N GLY A 76 -4.02 -3.96 5.02
CA GLY A 76 -2.79 -4.03 5.79
C GLY A 76 -2.74 -3.12 7.01
N ALA A 77 -3.19 -1.87 6.87
CA ALA A 77 -3.27 -0.93 7.98
C ALA A 77 -4.14 -1.46 9.14
N ASN A 78 -5.32 -2.00 8.83
CA ASN A 78 -6.22 -2.58 9.83
C ASN A 78 -5.60 -3.81 10.52
N ARG A 79 -4.81 -4.61 9.79
CA ARG A 79 -4.09 -5.74 10.38
C ARG A 79 -3.02 -5.29 11.37
N LEU A 80 -2.25 -4.26 11.04
CA LEU A 80 -1.25 -3.67 11.95
C LEU A 80 -1.92 -3.12 13.22
N ILE A 81 -3.02 -2.37 13.07
CA ILE A 81 -3.78 -1.85 14.20
C ILE A 81 -4.29 -2.98 15.09
N LYS A 82 -4.93 -4.00 14.52
CA LYS A 82 -5.45 -5.15 15.29
C LYS A 82 -4.37 -5.99 15.96
N ALA A 83 -3.15 -5.97 15.42
CA ALA A 83 -2.00 -6.65 16.02
C ALA A 83 -1.38 -5.85 17.18
N GLY A 84 -1.89 -4.66 17.51
CA GLY A 84 -1.35 -3.80 18.57
C GLY A 84 -0.02 -3.15 18.20
N ALA A 85 0.29 -3.01 16.91
CA ALA A 85 1.59 -2.51 16.43
C ALA A 85 1.92 -1.07 16.92
N PHE A 86 0.91 -0.34 17.39
CA PHE A 86 1.03 1.06 17.82
C PHE A 86 0.76 1.27 19.31
N ASP A 87 0.35 0.23 20.05
CA ASP A 87 -0.16 0.36 21.43
C ASP A 87 0.89 0.91 22.41
N HIS A 88 2.17 0.75 22.10
CA HIS A 88 3.30 1.19 22.92
C HIS A 88 3.97 2.47 22.40
N HIS A 89 3.40 3.11 21.38
CA HIS A 89 3.92 4.33 20.79
C HIS A 89 2.88 5.45 20.91
N PRO A 90 3.16 6.54 21.66
CA PRO A 90 2.26 7.68 21.76
C PRO A 90 2.36 8.54 20.48
N ILE A 91 1.88 8.00 19.35
CA ILE A 91 1.90 8.63 18.03
C ILE A 91 0.85 9.74 17.99
N GLU A 92 1.29 10.97 17.71
CA GLU A 92 0.42 12.16 17.66
C GLU A 92 0.04 12.55 16.23
N ALA A 93 0.87 12.16 15.27
CA ALA A 93 0.63 12.40 13.85
C ALA A 93 1.23 11.27 13.01
N VAL A 94 0.56 10.95 11.90
CA VAL A 94 1.05 10.01 10.90
C VAL A 94 1.12 10.74 9.55
N PHE A 95 2.27 10.68 8.89
CA PHE A 95 2.46 11.21 7.55
C PHE A 95 2.68 10.06 6.56
N GLY A 96 2.06 10.18 5.39
CA GLY A 96 2.29 9.30 4.25
C GLY A 96 2.41 10.13 2.98
N ILE A 97 3.08 9.59 1.98
CA ILE A 97 3.16 10.19 0.64
C ILE A 97 2.74 9.15 -0.38
N HIS A 98 2.22 9.62 -1.51
CA HIS A 98 1.95 8.79 -2.67
C HIS A 98 2.49 9.51 -3.90
N VAL A 99 3.26 8.81 -4.73
CA VAL A 99 3.71 9.31 -6.03
C VAL A 99 2.51 9.33 -6.96
N MET A 100 2.20 10.48 -7.53
CA MET A 100 1.04 10.66 -8.40
C MET A 100 1.50 10.81 -9.85
N PRO A 101 1.23 9.83 -10.74
CA PRO A 101 1.70 9.87 -12.13
C PRO A 101 1.01 10.95 -12.97
N PHE A 102 -0.09 11.53 -12.48
CA PHE A 102 -0.87 12.54 -13.18
C PHE A 102 -0.59 13.98 -12.73
N ASN A 103 0.34 14.18 -11.79
CA ASN A 103 0.75 15.49 -11.31
C ASN A 103 2.08 15.89 -11.94
N ASP A 104 2.30 17.19 -12.11
CA ASP A 104 3.57 17.70 -12.62
C ASP A 104 4.73 17.33 -11.67
N GLU A 105 5.85 16.90 -12.26
CA GLU A 105 7.06 16.58 -11.50
C GLU A 105 7.53 17.79 -10.67
N GLY A 106 8.04 17.53 -9.47
CA GLY A 106 8.54 18.56 -8.56
C GLY A 106 7.44 19.29 -7.78
N THR A 107 6.18 18.89 -7.96
CA THR A 107 5.06 19.42 -7.17
C THR A 107 4.74 18.53 -5.98
N VAL A 108 4.28 19.17 -4.88
CA VAL A 108 3.70 18.49 -3.73
C VAL A 108 2.29 19.03 -3.57
N THR A 109 1.31 18.14 -3.68
CA THR A 109 -0.10 18.50 -3.49
C THR A 109 -0.54 18.07 -2.10
N ILE A 110 -1.15 18.98 -1.37
CA ILE A 110 -1.76 18.74 -0.06
C ILE A 110 -3.17 19.29 -0.05
N MET A 111 -4.04 18.65 0.72
CA MET A 111 -5.39 19.11 0.97
C MET A 111 -5.70 18.85 2.44
N ASN A 112 -6.32 19.83 3.11
CA ASN A 112 -6.58 19.80 4.54
C ASN A 112 -7.84 19.00 4.93
N GLU A 113 -8.59 18.53 3.94
CA GLU A 113 -9.86 17.80 4.07
C GLU A 113 -9.72 16.40 3.45
N GLU A 114 -10.83 15.75 3.09
CA GLU A 114 -10.81 14.42 2.49
C GLU A 114 -10.10 14.41 1.14
N ILE A 115 -9.05 13.58 1.03
CA ILE A 115 -8.19 13.51 -0.16
C ILE A 115 -8.51 12.35 -1.10
N THR A 116 -9.23 11.33 -0.63
CA THR A 116 -9.58 10.13 -1.41
C THR A 116 -11.03 9.71 -1.17
N ALA A 117 -11.61 9.02 -2.15
CA ALA A 117 -12.93 8.41 -2.01
C ALA A 117 -12.85 7.13 -1.16
N SER A 118 -13.94 6.81 -0.46
CA SER A 118 -14.09 5.49 0.15
C SER A 118 -14.21 4.40 -0.93
N ALA A 119 -13.50 3.29 -0.74
CA ALA A 119 -13.56 2.12 -1.60
C ALA A 119 -14.21 0.94 -0.86
N THR A 120 -15.04 0.17 -1.56
CA THR A 120 -15.61 -1.09 -1.05
C THR A 120 -15.54 -2.14 -2.15
N GLU A 121 -14.85 -3.25 -1.87
CA GLU A 121 -14.79 -4.38 -2.79
C GLU A 121 -15.96 -5.34 -2.52
N TYR A 122 -16.66 -5.75 -3.58
CA TYR A 122 -17.70 -6.77 -3.52
C TYR A 122 -17.26 -8.00 -4.32
N ARG A 123 -17.49 -9.19 -3.77
CA ARG A 123 -17.23 -10.45 -4.46
C ARG A 123 -18.51 -11.27 -4.57
N PHE A 124 -18.92 -11.53 -5.81
CA PHE A 124 -20.11 -12.33 -6.10
C PHE A 124 -19.68 -13.75 -6.50
N PHE A 125 -20.25 -14.75 -5.84
CA PHE A 125 -20.07 -16.15 -6.17
C PHE A 125 -21.36 -16.69 -6.76
N LEU A 126 -21.35 -17.00 -8.06
CA LEU A 126 -22.50 -17.54 -8.75
C LEU A 126 -22.36 -19.06 -8.84
N LYS A 127 -23.32 -19.80 -8.27
CA LYS A 127 -23.31 -21.27 -8.26
C LYS A 127 -24.30 -21.81 -9.28
N GLY A 128 -23.77 -22.34 -10.39
CA GLY A 128 -24.55 -23.08 -11.38
C GLY A 128 -24.76 -24.55 -11.00
N GLN A 129 -25.48 -25.26 -11.86
CA GLN A 129 -25.62 -26.71 -11.84
C GLN A 129 -25.28 -27.26 -13.23
N SER A 130 -24.24 -28.08 -13.31
CA SER A 130 -23.83 -28.74 -14.56
C SER A 130 -24.85 -29.78 -14.98
N SER A 131 -25.06 -29.94 -16.29
CA SER A 131 -25.83 -31.03 -16.89
C SER A 131 -25.19 -31.46 -18.21
N HIS A 132 -25.56 -32.64 -18.70
CA HIS A 132 -25.21 -33.01 -20.07
C HIS A 132 -25.87 -32.03 -21.04
N VAL A 133 -25.19 -31.61 -22.11
CA VAL A 133 -25.67 -30.54 -23.02
C VAL A 133 -27.05 -30.85 -23.61
N ALA A 134 -27.37 -32.12 -23.81
CA ALA A 134 -28.67 -32.59 -24.31
C ALA A 134 -29.80 -32.58 -23.26
N ASN A 135 -29.48 -32.50 -21.97
CA ASN A 135 -30.43 -32.51 -20.83
C ASN A 135 -30.39 -31.17 -20.07
N LYS A 136 -30.40 -30.05 -20.81
CA LYS A 136 -30.20 -28.70 -20.27
C LYS A 136 -31.18 -28.32 -19.14
N GLU A 137 -32.36 -28.93 -19.13
CA GLU A 137 -33.39 -28.75 -18.10
C GLU A 137 -32.97 -29.28 -16.73
N GLN A 138 -31.96 -30.14 -16.67
CA GLN A 138 -31.36 -30.66 -15.43
C GLN A 138 -30.26 -29.73 -14.89
N GLY A 139 -29.86 -28.71 -15.66
CA GLY A 139 -28.84 -27.75 -15.29
C GLY A 139 -29.41 -26.41 -14.85
N ARG A 140 -28.53 -25.56 -14.31
CA ARG A 140 -28.80 -24.15 -13.98
C ARG A 140 -27.60 -23.33 -14.41
N SER A 141 -27.75 -22.53 -15.47
CA SER A 141 -26.72 -21.56 -15.83
C SER A 141 -26.62 -20.51 -14.73
N CYS A 142 -25.40 -20.13 -14.40
CA CYS A 142 -25.10 -19.07 -13.44
C CYS A 142 -24.88 -17.70 -14.09
N GLY A 143 -25.08 -17.60 -15.41
CA GLY A 143 -24.77 -16.43 -16.23
C GLY A 143 -24.12 -16.88 -17.53
#